data_AF-A0A920FI39-F1
#
_entry.id   AF-A0A920FI39-F1
#
_cell.length_a   1.000
_cell.length_b   1.000
_cell.length_c   1.000
_cell.angle_alpha   90.00
_cell.angle_beta   90.00
_cell.angle_gamma   90.00
#
_symmetry.space_group_name_H-M   'P 1'
#
loop_
_entity.id
_entity.type
_entity.pdbx_description
1 polymer ?
#
loop_
_entity_poly.entity_id
_entity_poly.type
_entity_poly.pdbx_seq_one_letter_code
_entity_poly.pdbx_strand_id
1 'polypeptide(L)'
;MELHTFSSLNKSFLDQYNGTMQAADVAFVYFNKKTLKHKKLDDLSAEDVKKAFAGENVTVLNSSKEMVNCLLKMKWEQQNLLLMSSGNFDGIQFAELAEKIITLPF
;
A
#
# COMPACT_ATOMS: atom_id res chain seq x y z
N MET A 1 0.90 2.12 -2.75
CA MET A 1 -0.18 1.71 -3.67
C MET A 1 -1.21 0.90 -2.91
N GLU A 2 -2.50 1.21 -3.06
CA GLU A 2 -3.61 0.37 -2.55
C GLU A 2 -4.11 -0.60 -3.63
N LEU A 3 -4.27 -1.87 -3.27
CA LEU A 3 -5.04 -2.86 -4.02
C LEU A 3 -6.45 -2.95 -3.40
N HIS A 4 -7.47 -2.61 -4.19
CA HIS A 4 -8.84 -2.44 -3.69
C HIS A 4 -9.90 -3.08 -4.59
N THR A 5 -9.72 -3.00 -5.91
CA THR A 5 -10.68 -3.58 -6.88
C THR A 5 -10.62 -5.10 -6.90
N PHE A 6 -11.64 -5.73 -7.47
CA PHE A 6 -11.64 -7.18 -7.66
C PHE A 6 -10.45 -7.65 -8.53
N SER A 7 -10.15 -6.90 -9.61
CA SER A 7 -9.05 -7.22 -10.51
C SER A 7 -7.68 -7.11 -9.82
N SER A 8 -7.44 -6.03 -9.07
CA SER A 8 -6.17 -5.82 -8.37
C SER A 8 -5.91 -6.83 -7.23
N LEU A 9 -6.94 -7.50 -6.74
CA LEU A 9 -6.87 -8.51 -5.69
C LEU A 9 -6.89 -9.95 -6.22
N ASN A 10 -7.03 -10.14 -7.53
CA ASN A 10 -7.06 -11.47 -8.15
C ASN A 10 -5.62 -11.99 -8.33
N LYS A 11 -5.32 -13.19 -7.80
CA LYS A 11 -3.99 -13.80 -7.90
C LYS A 11 -3.47 -13.91 -9.34
N SER A 12 -4.33 -14.26 -10.29
CA SER A 12 -3.95 -14.37 -11.71
C SER A 12 -3.60 -13.03 -12.36
N PHE A 13 -4.00 -11.92 -11.76
CA PHE A 13 -3.67 -10.57 -12.24
C PHE A 13 -2.46 -9.96 -11.51
N LEU A 14 -2.09 -10.46 -10.33
CA LEU A 14 -1.03 -9.85 -9.53
C LEU A 14 0.32 -9.82 -10.25
N ASP A 15 0.62 -10.81 -11.09
CA ASP A 15 1.87 -10.88 -11.85
C ASP A 15 2.05 -9.70 -12.82
N GLN A 16 0.98 -8.99 -13.17
CA GLN A 16 1.05 -7.76 -13.99
C GLN A 16 1.68 -6.59 -13.24
N TYR A 17 1.84 -6.68 -11.91
CA TYR A 17 2.52 -5.66 -11.11
C TYR A 17 4.03 -5.89 -10.99
N ASN A 18 4.58 -6.94 -11.61
CA ASN A 18 5.99 -7.26 -11.56
C ASN A 18 6.84 -6.04 -12.00
N GLY A 19 7.74 -5.61 -11.11
CA GLY A 19 8.69 -4.54 -11.37
C GLY A 19 8.10 -3.12 -11.35
N THR A 20 6.77 -2.97 -11.21
CA THR A 20 6.11 -1.65 -11.29
C THR A 20 6.51 -0.67 -10.20
N MET A 21 7.08 -1.16 -9.10
CA MET A 21 7.51 -0.35 -7.94
C MET A 21 9.03 -0.18 -7.85
N GLN A 22 9.81 -0.63 -8.84
CA GLN A 22 11.29 -0.59 -8.78
C GLN A 22 11.87 0.82 -8.74
N ALA A 23 11.17 1.81 -9.29
CA ALA A 23 11.64 3.20 -9.33
C ALA A 23 11.51 3.94 -7.98
N ALA A 24 10.78 3.38 -7.00
CA ALA A 24 10.62 3.99 -5.69
C ALA A 24 11.75 3.54 -4.75
N ASP A 25 12.34 4.45 -3.99
CA ASP A 25 13.34 4.07 -2.96
C ASP A 25 12.71 3.21 -1.86
N VAL A 26 11.49 3.54 -1.46
CA VAL A 26 10.68 2.79 -0.50
C VAL A 26 9.28 2.58 -1.08
N ALA A 27 8.85 1.32 -1.19
CA ALA A 27 7.57 0.97 -1.77
C ALA A 27 6.65 0.28 -0.75
N PHE A 28 5.43 0.79 -0.59
CA PHE A 28 4.38 0.14 0.19
C PHE A 28 3.24 -0.33 -0.71
N VAL A 29 2.85 -1.59 -0.57
CA VAL A 29 1.63 -2.14 -1.18
C VAL A 29 0.66 -2.48 -0.06
N TYR A 30 -0.52 -1.88 -0.09
CA TYR A 30 -1.54 -2.05 0.94
C TYR A 30 -2.75 -2.78 0.34
N PHE A 31 -3.30 -3.75 1.08
CA PHE A 31 -4.61 -4.32 0.78
C PHE A 31 -5.37 -4.64 2.06
N ASN A 32 -6.70 -4.53 2.02
CA ASN A 32 -7.55 -4.80 3.17
C ASN A 32 -8.05 -6.25 3.16
N LYS A 33 -7.63 -7.06 4.14
CA LYS A 33 -8.10 -8.46 4.31
C LYS A 33 -9.61 -8.58 4.49
N LYS A 34 -10.27 -7.57 5.07
CA LYS A 34 -11.74 -7.56 5.18
C LYS A 34 -12.39 -7.45 3.80
N THR A 35 -11.87 -6.59 2.94
CA THR A 35 -12.36 -6.40 1.57
C THR A 35 -12.26 -7.69 0.75
N LEU A 36 -11.17 -8.44 0.90
CA LEU A 36 -11.01 -9.77 0.28
C LEU A 36 -12.11 -10.75 0.72
N LYS A 37 -12.34 -10.87 2.03
CA LYS A 37 -13.37 -11.75 2.60
C LYS A 37 -14.78 -11.37 2.14
N HIS A 38 -15.11 -10.08 2.14
CA HIS A 38 -16.41 -9.61 1.67
C HIS A 38 -16.63 -9.87 0.17
N LYS A 39 -15.56 -9.85 -0.64
CA LYS A 39 -15.60 -10.13 -2.07
C LYS A 39 -15.57 -11.62 -2.43
N LYS A 40 -15.50 -12.52 -1.43
CA LYS A 40 -15.39 -13.98 -1.60
C LYS A 40 -14.26 -14.38 -2.56
N LEU A 41 -13.17 -13.62 -2.54
CA LEU A 41 -11.96 -13.91 -3.30
C LEU A 41 -11.12 -14.96 -2.58
N ASP A 42 -10.25 -15.64 -3.34
CA ASP A 42 -9.24 -16.52 -2.78
C ASP A 42 -8.41 -15.79 -1.73
N ASP A 43 -7.97 -16.53 -0.70
CA ASP A 43 -7.16 -15.94 0.36
C ASP A 43 -5.84 -15.44 -0.24
N LEU A 44 -5.59 -14.15 -0.08
CA LEU A 44 -4.42 -13.48 -0.61
C LEU A 44 -3.49 -13.12 0.55
N SER A 45 -2.30 -13.73 0.56
CA SER A 45 -1.30 -13.48 1.59
C SER A 45 -0.45 -12.25 1.24
N ALA A 46 0.18 -11.66 2.25
CA ALA A 46 1.16 -10.60 2.03
C ALA A 46 2.38 -11.10 1.23
N GLU A 47 2.74 -12.38 1.38
CA GLU A 47 3.83 -13.02 0.64
C GLU A 47 3.50 -13.17 -0.85
N ASP A 48 2.26 -13.54 -1.19
CA ASP A 48 1.80 -13.64 -2.57
C ASP A 48 1.95 -12.29 -3.27
N VAL A 49 1.47 -11.21 -2.63
CA VAL A 49 1.60 -9.84 -3.15
C VAL A 49 3.06 -9.43 -3.26
N LYS A 50 3.88 -9.70 -2.25
CA LYS A 50 5.31 -9.35 -2.28
C LYS A 50 6.04 -10.04 -3.44
N LYS A 51 5.77 -11.34 -3.65
CA LYS A 51 6.33 -12.12 -4.76
C LYS A 51 5.92 -11.55 -6.11
N ALA A 52 4.64 -11.23 -6.29
CA ALA A 52 4.12 -10.74 -7.55
C ALA A 52 4.70 -9.37 -7.97
N PHE A 53 4.95 -8.48 -7.01
CA PHE A 53 5.58 -7.19 -7.27
C PHE A 53 7.09 -7.29 -7.57
N ALA A 54 7.74 -8.39 -7.13
CA ALA A 54 9.14 -8.71 -7.42
C ALA A 54 10.16 -7.59 -7.12
N GLY A 55 9.88 -6.75 -6.10
CA GLY A 55 10.78 -5.67 -5.66
C GLY A 55 11.32 -5.92 -4.26
N GLU A 56 12.65 -5.84 -4.09
CA GLU A 56 13.29 -5.92 -2.77
C GLU A 56 12.89 -4.76 -1.85
N ASN A 57 12.54 -3.62 -2.46
CA ASN A 57 12.08 -2.39 -1.82
C ASN A 57 10.58 -2.43 -1.41
N VAL A 58 9.85 -3.50 -1.72
CA VAL A 58 8.40 -3.60 -1.49
C VAL A 58 8.09 -4.20 -0.11
N THR A 59 7.36 -3.43 0.68
CA THR A 59 6.73 -3.86 1.94
C THR A 59 5.21 -3.95 1.76
N VAL A 60 4.63 -5.08 2.15
CA VAL A 60 3.20 -5.33 2.02
C VAL A 60 2.51 -5.15 3.37
N LEU A 61 1.46 -4.34 3.41
CA LEU A 61 0.71 -3.98 4.61
C LEU A 61 -0.75 -4.44 4.48
N ASN A 62 -1.32 -4.92 5.58
CA ASN A 62 -2.69 -5.47 5.57
C ASN A 62 -3.73 -4.60 6.29
N SER A 63 -3.30 -3.46 6.83
CA SER A 63 -4.21 -2.49 7.46
C SER A 63 -3.79 -1.05 7.15
N SER A 64 -4.80 -0.20 7.00
CA SER A 64 -4.65 1.25 6.86
C SER A 64 -3.90 1.87 8.05
N LYS A 65 -4.20 1.39 9.26
CA LYS A 65 -3.53 1.82 10.50
C LYS A 65 -2.02 1.55 10.49
N GLU A 66 -1.61 0.37 10.02
CA GLU A 66 -0.21 0.02 9.88
C GLU A 66 0.49 0.93 8.85
N MET A 67 -0.16 1.19 7.71
CA MET A 67 0.34 2.13 6.70
C MET A 67 0.53 3.54 7.25
N VAL A 68 -0.47 4.08 7.95
CA VAL A 68 -0.36 5.40 8.60
C VAL A 68 0.79 5.42 9.61
N ASN A 69 0.90 4.38 10.44
CA ASN A 69 1.99 4.28 11.41
C ASN A 69 3.37 4.22 10.76
N CYS A 70 3.51 3.54 9.61
CA CYS A 70 4.74 3.54 8.84
C CYS A 70 5.08 4.94 8.34
N LEU A 71 4.13 5.62 7.68
CA LEU A 71 4.35 6.97 7.15
C LEU A 71 4.72 7.97 8.26
N LEU A 72 4.06 7.91 9.42
CA LEU A 72 4.34 8.83 10.54
C LEU A 72 5.68 8.58 11.24
N LYS A 73 6.34 7.44 10.99
CA LYS A 73 7.66 7.10 11.55
C LYS A 73 8.81 7.37 10.58
N MET A 74 8.51 7.71 9.32
CA MET A 74 9.52 8.03 8.32
C MET A 74 10.06 9.44 8.50
N LYS A 75 11.31 9.65 8.06
CA LYS A 75 11.90 10.98 7.92
C LYS A 75 11.56 11.54 6.55
N TRP A 76 10.89 12.68 6.50
CA TRP A 76 10.35 13.26 5.27
C TRP A 76 11.20 14.40 4.69
N GLU A 77 12.37 14.68 5.28
CA GLU A 77 13.30 15.67 4.76
C GLU A 77 13.69 15.35 3.31
N GLN A 78 13.40 16.28 2.39
CA GLN A 78 13.68 16.15 0.96
C GLN A 78 13.09 14.90 0.30
N GLN A 79 11.93 14.41 0.78
CA GLN A 79 11.25 13.25 0.21
C GLN A 79 9.95 13.62 -0.52
N ASN A 80 9.58 12.77 -1.48
CA ASN A 80 8.30 12.85 -2.16
C ASN A 80 7.40 11.69 -1.73
N LEU A 81 6.15 11.98 -1.36
CA LEU A 81 5.14 10.97 -1.07
C LEU A 81 4.14 10.86 -2.22
N LEU A 82 4.07 9.69 -2.84
CA LEU A 82 3.04 9.34 -3.82
C LEU A 82 2.06 8.31 -3.22
N LEU A 83 0.80 8.70 -3.08
CA LEU A 83 -0.29 7.80 -2.71
C LEU A 83 -1.13 7.50 -3.96
N MET A 84 -1.26 6.22 -4.28
CA MET A 84 -2.05 5.74 -5.42
C MET A 84 -3.11 4.76 -4.94
N SER A 85 -4.36 5.02 -5.29
CA SER A 85 -5.49 4.17 -4.94
C SER A 85 -6.65 4.35 -5.90
N SER A 86 -7.44 3.29 -6.06
CA SER A 86 -8.76 3.29 -6.71
C SER A 86 -9.91 3.19 -5.68
N GLY A 87 -9.62 3.35 -4.40
CA GLY A 87 -10.50 3.29 -3.24
C GLY A 87 -10.24 4.51 -2.34
N ASN A 88 -10.18 4.30 -1.02
CA ASN A 88 -9.97 5.38 -0.04
C ASN A 88 -9.08 4.96 1.15
N PHE A 89 -8.29 3.91 0.99
CA PHE A 89 -7.44 3.34 2.03
C PHE A 89 -8.16 3.03 3.35
N ASP A 90 -9.37 2.46 3.29
CA ASP A 90 -10.20 2.16 4.48
C ASP A 90 -10.62 3.43 5.26
N GLY A 91 -10.90 4.52 4.51
CA GLY A 91 -11.41 5.77 5.06
C GLY A 91 -10.35 6.66 5.71
N ILE A 92 -9.09 6.58 5.28
CA ILE A 92 -8.05 7.50 5.76
C ILE A 92 -8.38 8.93 5.36
N GLN A 93 -8.28 9.84 6.33
CA GLN A 93 -8.39 11.28 6.15
C GLN A 93 -7.06 11.84 5.60
N PHE A 94 -6.91 11.90 4.28
CA PHE A 94 -5.63 12.30 3.66
C PHE A 94 -5.18 13.71 4.02
N ALA A 95 -6.11 14.65 4.18
CA ALA A 95 -5.77 16.01 4.59
C ALA A 95 -5.09 16.03 5.97
N GLU A 96 -5.67 15.33 6.95
CA GLU A 96 -5.11 15.21 8.30
C GLU A 96 -3.78 14.44 8.31
N LEU A 97 -3.67 13.39 7.48
CA LEU A 97 -2.43 12.63 7.34
C LEU A 97 -1.31 13.50 6.75
N ALA A 98 -1.59 14.26 5.70
CA ALA A 98 -0.64 15.15 5.06
C ALA A 98 -0.18 16.25 6.02
N GLU A 99 -1.11 16.87 6.76
CA GLU A 99 -0.78 17.86 7.78
C GLU A 99 0.15 17.29 8.85
N LYS A 100 -0.15 16.09 9.36
CA LYS A 100 0.73 15.41 10.31
C LYS A 100 2.12 15.18 9.73
N ILE A 101 2.22 14.67 8.51
CA ILE A 101 3.50 14.37 7.87
C ILE A 101 4.36 15.64 7.68
N ILE A 102 3.75 16.73 7.19
CA ILE A 102 4.45 18.00 6.93
C ILE A 102 4.89 18.69 8.24
N THR A 103 4.20 18.42 9.34
CA THR A 103 4.51 19.00 10.67
C THR A 103 5.42 18.13 11.54
N LEU A 104 5.85 16.96 11.07
CA LEU A 104 6.77 16.10 11.82
C LEU A 104 8.12 16.81 12.03
N PRO A 105 8.71 16.72 13.24
CA PRO A 105 10.05 17.22 13.48
C PRO A 105 11.09 16.39 12.69
N PHE A 106 12.13 17.06 12.22
CA PHE A 106 13.26 16.48 11.47
C PHE A 106 14.19 15.64 12.37
#